data_AF-A0A6G3WR79-F1
#
_entry.id   AF-A0A6G3WR79-F1
#
_cell.length_a   1.000
_cell.length_b   1.000
_cell.length_c   1.000
_cell.angle_alpha   90.00
_cell.angle_beta   90.00
_cell.angle_gamma   90.00
#
_symmetry.space_group_name_H-M   'P 1'
#
loop_
_entity.id
_entity.type
_entity.pdbx_description
1 polymer ?
#
loop_
_entity_poly.entity_id
_entity_poly.type
_entity_poly.pdbx_seq_one_letter_code
_entity_poly.pdbx_strand_id
1 'polypeptide(L)'
;IFTDTELDFALEVCEAVCDVWQPEEGREIILNLPATVERSTPSTHADRFEWMSRNLTRREHVCLSVHPHNDRGTAVAAAELAIMAGADRIEGCLFGQGERTGNVDL
;
A
#
# COMPACT_ATOMS: atom_id res chain seq x y z
N ILE A 1 10.24 -3.81 -5.66
CA ILE A 1 9.59 -3.27 -4.43
C ILE A 1 8.67 -2.14 -4.86
N PHE A 2 7.43 -2.06 -4.35
CA PHE A 2 6.40 -1.19 -4.93
C PHE A 2 6.83 0.29 -5.03
N THR A 3 7.62 0.78 -4.09
CA THR A 3 8.15 2.16 -4.10
C THR A 3 9.05 2.47 -5.30
N ASP A 4 9.71 1.46 -5.88
CA ASP A 4 10.60 1.58 -7.05
C ASP A 4 9.95 0.98 -8.32
N THR A 5 8.63 0.75 -8.32
CA THR A 5 7.88 0.21 -9.47
C THR A 5 7.05 1.30 -10.13
N GLU A 6 7.01 1.36 -11.45
CA GLU A 6 6.12 2.25 -12.19
C GLU A 6 4.65 1.93 -11.85
N LEU A 7 3.82 2.96 -11.66
CA LEU A 7 2.46 2.79 -11.12
C LEU A 7 1.53 2.06 -12.10
N ASP A 8 1.67 2.34 -13.39
CA ASP A 8 0.97 1.64 -14.46
C ASP A 8 1.32 0.16 -14.50
N PHE A 9 2.59 -0.19 -14.35
CA PHE A 9 3.00 -1.60 -14.26
C PHE A 9 2.50 -2.28 -12.98
N ALA A 10 2.57 -1.59 -11.83
CA ALA A 10 2.01 -2.12 -10.58
C ALA A 10 0.50 -2.37 -10.68
N LEU A 11 -0.24 -1.46 -11.33
CA LEU A 11 -1.66 -1.61 -11.61
C LEU A 11 -1.93 -2.80 -12.55
N GLU A 12 -1.19 -2.91 -13.65
CA GLU A 12 -1.33 -4.03 -14.60
C GLU A 12 -1.21 -5.38 -13.89
N VAL A 13 -0.19 -5.54 -13.05
CA VAL A 13 0.03 -6.78 -12.29
C VAL A 13 -1.10 -7.03 -11.29
N CYS A 14 -1.55 -6.00 -10.58
CA CYS A 14 -2.67 -6.12 -9.65
C CYS A 14 -3.97 -6.53 -10.38
N GLU A 15 -4.26 -5.92 -11.53
CA GLU A 15 -5.44 -6.24 -12.33
C GLU A 15 -5.37 -7.65 -12.90
N ALA A 16 -4.21 -8.09 -13.39
CA ALA A 16 -4.01 -9.46 -13.87
C ALA A 16 -4.24 -10.49 -12.74
N VAL A 17 -3.82 -10.18 -11.51
CA VAL A 17 -4.13 -11.02 -10.35
C VAL A 17 -5.62 -11.00 -10.04
N CYS A 18 -6.27 -9.83 -10.08
CA CYS A 18 -7.71 -9.71 -9.90
C CYS A 18 -8.51 -10.45 -10.98
N ASP A 19 -8.04 -10.52 -12.23
CA ASP A 19 -8.68 -11.27 -13.31
C ASP A 19 -8.74 -12.76 -13.02
N VAL A 20 -7.69 -13.30 -12.40
CA VAL A 20 -7.60 -14.71 -12.00
C VAL A 20 -8.34 -14.96 -10.70
N TRP A 21 -8.17 -14.10 -9.71
CA TRP A 21 -8.79 -14.25 -8.39
C TRP A 21 -10.30 -14.03 -8.44
N GLN A 22 -10.75 -13.11 -9.28
CA GLN A 22 -12.15 -12.69 -9.44
C GLN A 22 -12.75 -12.20 -8.11
N PRO A 23 -12.28 -11.05 -7.57
CA PRO A 23 -12.85 -10.48 -6.36
C PRO A 23 -14.29 -9.99 -6.62
N GLU A 24 -15.16 -10.25 -5.66
CA GLU A 24 -16.60 -9.96 -5.71
C GLU A 24 -17.16 -9.76 -4.30
N GLU A 25 -18.46 -9.49 -4.19
CA GLU A 25 -19.13 -9.34 -2.89
C GLU A 25 -18.95 -10.60 -2.03
N GLY A 26 -18.47 -10.44 -0.79
CA GLY A 26 -18.14 -11.55 0.10
C GLY A 26 -16.83 -12.27 -0.21
N ARG A 27 -16.08 -11.81 -1.23
CA ARG A 27 -14.80 -12.38 -1.67
C ARG A 27 -13.79 -11.28 -1.99
N GLU A 28 -13.50 -10.45 -1.00
CA GLU A 28 -12.52 -9.38 -1.09
C GLU A 28 -11.11 -9.92 -1.40
N ILE A 29 -10.32 -9.15 -2.17
CA ILE A 29 -8.87 -9.35 -2.29
C ILE A 29 -8.12 -8.26 -1.53
N ILE A 30 -7.05 -8.64 -0.83
CA ILE A 30 -6.14 -7.68 -0.21
C ILE A 30 -4.97 -7.44 -1.19
N LEU A 31 -4.83 -6.20 -1.63
CA LEU A 31 -3.66 -5.77 -2.40
C LEU A 31 -2.73 -4.97 -1.48
N ASN A 32 -1.69 -5.63 -0.99
CA ASN A 32 -0.68 -5.00 -0.14
C ASN A 32 0.42 -4.36 -1.00
N LEU A 33 0.61 -3.05 -0.83
CA LEU A 33 1.61 -2.27 -1.56
C LEU A 33 2.71 -1.79 -0.60
N PRO A 34 3.81 -2.57 -0.43
CA PRO A 34 4.79 -2.29 0.61
C PRO A 34 5.80 -1.21 0.19
N ALA A 35 6.08 -0.27 1.09
CA ALA A 35 7.34 0.47 1.05
C ALA A 35 8.43 -0.35 1.72
N THR A 36 8.86 -1.43 1.05
CA THR A 36 9.92 -2.34 1.54
C THR A 36 11.22 -1.59 1.87
N VAL A 37 11.47 -0.51 1.15
CA VAL A 37 12.42 0.54 1.51
C VAL A 37 11.70 1.87 1.36
N GLU A 38 11.77 2.73 2.38
CA GLU A 38 11.21 4.08 2.33
C GLU A 38 12.08 4.97 1.42
N ARG A 39 11.54 5.43 0.28
CA ARG A 39 12.31 6.10 -0.79
C ARG A 39 12.04 7.59 -0.94
N SER A 40 10.86 8.04 -0.54
CA SER A 40 10.37 9.40 -0.77
C SER A 40 9.82 10.01 0.52
N THR A 41 9.27 11.22 0.43
CA THR A 41 8.49 11.80 1.53
C THR A 41 7.13 11.10 1.65
N PRO A 42 6.49 11.13 2.83
CA PRO A 42 5.22 10.46 3.04
C PRO A 42 4.10 11.01 2.14
N SER A 43 4.15 12.29 1.74
CA SER A 43 3.21 12.86 0.76
C SER A 43 3.31 12.20 -0.62
N THR A 44 4.53 11.99 -1.13
CA THR A 44 4.74 11.28 -2.40
C THR A 44 4.32 9.82 -2.29
N HIS A 45 4.45 9.20 -1.12
CA HIS A 45 3.91 7.86 -0.89
C HIS A 45 2.38 7.86 -0.95
N ALA A 46 1.73 8.83 -0.32
CA ALA A 46 0.28 8.99 -0.35
C ALA A 46 -0.26 9.25 -1.77
N ASP A 47 0.41 10.08 -2.57
CA ASP A 47 0.04 10.30 -3.99
C ASP A 47 -0.03 8.98 -4.78
N ARG A 48 0.89 8.05 -4.50
CA ARG A 48 0.90 6.73 -5.13
C ARG A 48 -0.31 5.89 -4.70
N PHE A 49 -0.67 5.94 -3.42
CA PHE A 49 -1.87 5.25 -2.91
C PHE A 49 -3.16 5.84 -3.47
N GLU A 50 -3.26 7.17 -3.54
CA GLU A 50 -4.42 7.84 -4.15
C GLU A 50 -4.55 7.46 -5.62
N TRP A 51 -3.43 7.45 -6.36
CA TRP A 51 -3.41 7.02 -7.75
C TRP A 51 -3.86 5.56 -7.89
N MET A 52 -3.31 4.63 -7.11
CA MET A 52 -3.71 3.22 -7.16
C MET A 52 -5.19 3.05 -6.81
N SER A 53 -5.66 3.68 -5.74
CA SER A 53 -7.06 3.63 -5.28
C SER A 53 -8.04 4.12 -6.35
N ARG A 54 -7.67 5.17 -7.11
CA ARG A 54 -8.49 5.72 -8.20
C ARG A 54 -8.46 4.92 -9.49
N ASN A 55 -7.42 4.13 -9.74
CA ASN A 55 -7.22 3.44 -11.02
C ASN A 55 -7.51 1.94 -10.97
N LEU A 56 -7.60 1.33 -9.79
CA LEU A 56 -8.09 -0.05 -9.63
C LEU A 56 -9.57 -0.14 -10.04
N THR A 57 -9.88 -1.04 -10.97
CA THR A 57 -11.21 -1.13 -11.61
C THR A 57 -12.27 -1.75 -10.71
N ARG A 58 -11.87 -2.67 -9.81
CA ARG A 58 -12.75 -3.42 -8.89
C ARG A 58 -12.61 -2.90 -7.46
N ARG A 59 -12.47 -1.58 -7.31
CA ARG A 59 -12.03 -0.94 -6.06
C ARG A 59 -12.90 -1.30 -4.86
N GLU A 60 -14.20 -1.50 -5.06
CA GLU A 60 -15.18 -1.89 -4.05
C GLU A 60 -14.99 -3.32 -3.49
N HIS A 61 -14.22 -4.15 -4.19
CA HIS A 61 -13.90 -5.53 -3.78
C HIS A 61 -12.41 -5.71 -3.43
N VAL A 62 -11.68 -4.60 -3.33
CA VAL A 62 -10.26 -4.56 -2.99
C VAL A 62 -10.09 -3.86 -1.65
N CYS A 63 -9.46 -4.54 -0.69
CA CYS A 63 -8.85 -3.91 0.47
C CYS A 63 -7.43 -3.47 0.10
N LEU A 64 -7.23 -2.17 -0.12
CA LEU A 64 -5.93 -1.59 -0.44
C LEU A 64 -5.12 -1.45 0.86
N SER A 65 -4.07 -2.26 1.00
CA SER A 65 -3.27 -2.35 2.23
C SER A 65 -1.93 -1.62 2.09
N VAL A 66 -1.59 -0.80 3.07
CA VAL A 66 -0.30 -0.10 3.18
C VAL A 66 0.62 -0.82 4.17
N HIS A 67 1.88 -1.00 3.80
CA HIS A 67 2.92 -1.60 4.64
C HIS A 67 4.20 -0.75 4.54
N PRO A 68 4.32 0.34 5.32
CA PRO A 68 5.49 1.20 5.26
C PRO A 68 6.60 0.75 6.22
N HIS A 69 7.82 0.62 5.70
CA HIS A 69 9.03 0.59 6.52
C HIS A 69 9.50 2.02 6.85
N ASN A 70 10.41 2.14 7.80
CA ASN A 70 10.81 3.41 8.42
C ASN A 70 12.21 3.90 8.03
N ASP A 71 12.74 3.52 6.86
CA ASP A 71 14.14 3.81 6.45
C ASP A 71 14.48 5.32 6.44
N ARG A 72 13.48 6.19 6.30
CA ARG A 72 13.60 7.66 6.33
C ARG A 72 12.94 8.28 7.56
N GLY A 73 12.49 7.47 8.51
CA GLY A 73 11.91 7.92 9.78
C GLY A 73 10.50 8.48 9.66
N THR A 74 9.78 8.19 8.57
CA THR A 74 8.44 8.75 8.32
C THR A 74 7.35 7.70 8.09
N ALA A 75 7.54 6.46 8.54
CA ALA A 75 6.57 5.36 8.32
C ALA A 75 5.17 5.65 8.89
N VAL A 76 5.08 6.25 10.08
CA VAL A 76 3.79 6.64 10.70
C VAL A 76 3.07 7.67 9.83
N ALA A 77 3.76 8.73 9.42
CA ALA A 77 3.20 9.73 8.54
C ALA A 77 2.80 9.15 7.17
N ALA A 78 3.59 8.21 6.63
CA ALA A 78 3.29 7.52 5.38
C ALA A 78 2.00 6.69 5.49
N ALA A 79 1.80 5.97 6.60
CA ALA A 79 0.59 5.20 6.86
C ALA A 79 -0.64 6.11 7.02
N GLU A 80 -0.55 7.16 7.84
CA GLU A 80 -1.66 8.11 8.07
C GLU A 80 -2.11 8.78 6.77
N LEU A 81 -1.16 9.27 5.97
CA LEU A 81 -1.48 9.92 4.69
C LEU A 81 -1.97 8.91 3.65
N ALA A 82 -1.49 7.66 3.65
CA ALA A 82 -2.02 6.61 2.77
C ALA A 82 -3.48 6.27 3.09
N ILE A 83 -3.87 6.24 4.38
CA ILE A 83 -5.28 6.09 4.77
C ILE A 83 -6.11 7.27 4.24
N MET A 84 -5.63 8.51 4.40
CA MET A 84 -6.32 9.69 3.83
C MET A 84 -6.43 9.63 2.30
N ALA A 85 -5.45 9.02 1.63
CA ALA A 85 -5.42 8.78 0.19
C ALA A 85 -6.32 7.62 -0.28
N GLY A 86 -6.98 6.92 0.65
CA GLY A 86 -7.94 5.86 0.35
C GLY A 86 -7.36 4.44 0.41
N ALA A 87 -6.33 4.21 1.21
CA ALA A 87 -6.02 2.86 1.71
C ALA A 87 -7.03 2.44 2.80
N ASP A 88 -7.26 1.13 2.92
CA ASP A 88 -8.26 0.56 3.82
C ASP A 88 -7.63 -0.14 5.04
N ARG A 89 -6.36 -0.55 4.92
CA ARG A 89 -5.69 -1.39 5.93
C ARG A 89 -4.22 -1.02 6.09
N ILE A 90 -3.71 -1.09 7.32
CA ILE A 90 -2.29 -0.90 7.66
C ILE A 90 -1.70 -2.23 8.11
N GLU A 91 -0.53 -2.57 7.60
CA GLU A 91 0.36 -3.60 8.16
C GLU A 91 1.53 -2.94 8.88
N GLY A 92 1.72 -3.30 10.14
CA GLY A 92 2.78 -2.78 11.00
C GLY A 92 3.14 -3.76 12.11
N CYS A 93 3.93 -3.29 13.07
CA CYS A 93 4.26 -4.06 14.27
C CYS A 93 4.18 -3.18 15.51
N LEU A 94 3.79 -3.77 16.65
CA LEU A 94 3.83 -3.10 17.94
C LEU A 94 5.25 -2.60 18.23
N PHE A 95 5.38 -1.34 18.59
CA PHE A 95 6.64 -0.64 18.83
C PHE A 95 7.59 -0.65 17.61
N GLY A 96 7.03 -0.62 16.40
CA GLY A 96 7.76 -0.47 15.15
C GLY A 96 8.78 -1.58 14.85
N GLN A 97 8.63 -2.78 15.42
CA GLN A 97 9.55 -3.89 15.15
C GLN A 97 9.53 -4.30 13.66
N GLY A 98 10.67 -4.69 13.11
CA GLY A 98 10.76 -5.09 11.70
C GLY A 98 12.20 -5.11 11.20
N GLU A 99 12.36 -5.31 9.89
CA GLU A 99 13.69 -5.31 9.29
C GLU A 99 14.31 -3.90 9.35
N ARG A 100 15.61 -3.81 9.68
CA ARG A 100 16.41 -2.57 9.73
C ARG A 100 15.81 -1.51 10.66
N THR A 101 15.24 -0.45 10.09
CA THR A 101 14.60 0.67 10.81
C THR A 101 13.19 0.35 11.28
N GLY A 102 12.66 -0.83 10.90
CA GLY A 102 11.39 -1.34 11.38
C GLY A 102 10.21 -1.05 10.46
N ASN A 103 9.08 -1.65 10.83
CA ASN A 103 7.78 -1.36 10.24
C ASN A 103 7.15 -0.12 10.90
N VAL A 104 6.04 0.35 10.36
CA VAL A 104 5.19 1.32 11.08
C VAL A 104 4.76 0.79 12.45
N ASP A 105 4.77 1.68 13.43
CA ASP A 105 4.32 1.40 14.80
C ASP A 105 2.79 1.35 14.89
N LEU A 106 2.25 0.37 15.61
CA LEU A 106 0.80 0.09 15.74
C LEU A 106 0.20 0.57 17.06
#